data_AF-A0A1I4SZL6-F1
#
_entry.id   AF-A0A1I4SZL6-F1
#
_cell.length_a   1.000
_cell.length_b   1.000
_cell.length_c   1.000
_cell.angle_alpha   90.00
_cell.angle_beta   90.00
_cell.angle_gamma   90.00
#
_symmetry.space_group_name_H-M   'P 1'
#
loop_
_entity.id
_entity.type
_entity.pdbx_description
1 polymer ?
#
loop_
_entity_poly.entity_id
_entity_poly.type
_entity_poly.pdbx_seq_one_letter_code
_entity_poly.pdbx_strand_id
1 'polypeptide(L)'
;MTRTPIAFVAGDISALAKSVRAQLLQRTSPPGHVELLNILARATGHRNYQHFRARAVGTAVDDRGTPAPQVDAVDLKRVQRAARHFDDHGRLLRWPARHSLQQLSLWVLWAGFPPRSSLAEAEVKTLLNRQHAFADDALLRRALCDHGMVSRTADGRAYRRIERRPPTEAAALLRHLKASAPGRAEAAT
;
A
#
# COMPACT_ATOMS: atom_id res chain seq x y z
N MET A 1 -23.72 10.34 13.55
CA MET A 1 -22.45 9.60 13.41
C MET A 1 -21.96 9.28 14.82
N THR A 2 -22.22 8.06 15.31
CA THR A 2 -21.84 7.63 16.66
C THR A 2 -20.32 7.54 16.78
N ARG A 3 -19.75 8.23 17.78
CA ARG A 3 -18.31 8.26 18.03
C ARG A 3 -17.96 7.02 18.85
N THR A 4 -17.34 6.03 18.23
CA THR A 4 -16.85 4.85 18.98
C THR A 4 -15.68 5.28 19.87
N PRO A 5 -15.80 5.17 21.21
CA PRO A 5 -14.68 5.43 22.11
C PRO A 5 -13.59 4.38 21.87
N ILE A 6 -12.32 4.81 21.85
CA ILE A 6 -11.17 3.94 21.63
C ILE A 6 -10.33 3.97 22.91
N ALA A 7 -10.11 2.81 23.51
CA ALA A 7 -9.25 2.69 24.67
C ALA A 7 -7.79 2.98 24.28
N PHE A 8 -7.12 3.82 25.08
CA PHE A 8 -5.70 4.13 24.93
C PHE A 8 -4.94 3.54 26.12
N VAL A 9 -4.01 2.62 25.84
CA VAL A 9 -3.18 1.96 26.84
C VAL A 9 -1.72 2.15 26.45
N ALA A 10 -0.90 2.59 27.40
CA ALA A 10 0.55 2.67 27.27
C ALA A 10 1.18 1.70 28.28
N GLY A 11 2.13 0.87 27.82
CA GLY A 11 2.79 -0.11 28.69
C GLY A 11 3.73 0.51 29.73
N ASP A 12 4.22 1.72 29.48
CA ASP A 12 5.05 2.49 30.41
C ASP A 12 4.71 3.99 30.30
N ILE A 13 4.19 4.56 31.39
CA ILE A 13 3.79 5.96 31.47
C ILE A 13 4.99 6.93 31.42
N SER A 14 6.14 6.53 31.95
CA SER A 14 7.36 7.34 31.95
C SER A 14 7.95 7.43 30.56
N ALA A 15 8.02 6.31 29.83
CA ALA A 15 8.45 6.28 28.43
C ALA A 15 7.51 7.10 27.53
N LEU A 16 6.19 7.00 27.76
CA LEU A 16 5.18 7.80 27.07
C LEU A 16 5.44 9.29 27.28
N ALA A 17 5.54 9.73 28.53
CA ALA A 17 5.76 11.14 28.87
C ALA A 17 7.06 11.69 28.24
N LYS A 18 8.15 10.91 28.27
CA LYS A 18 9.42 11.29 27.65
C LYS A 18 9.30 11.48 26.14
N SER A 19 8.62 10.56 25.45
CA SER A 19 8.40 10.64 24.00
C SER A 19 7.50 11.81 23.61
N VAL A 20 6.39 12.02 24.34
CA VAL A 20 5.49 13.15 24.11
C VAL A 20 6.21 14.48 24.32
N ARG A 21 6.95 14.62 25.42
CA ARG A 21 7.74 15.82 25.72
C ARG A 21 8.78 16.10 24.63
N ALA A 22 9.52 15.09 24.18
CA ALA A 22 10.51 15.25 23.13
C ALA A 22 9.88 15.76 21.82
N GLN A 23 8.71 15.22 21.43
CA GLN A 23 7.99 15.65 20.23
C GLN A 23 7.39 17.06 20.37
N LEU A 24 6.94 17.46 21.55
CA LEU A 24 6.40 18.81 21.79
C LEU A 24 7.51 19.86 21.77
N LEU A 25 8.69 19.57 22.33
CA LEU A 25 9.84 20.48 22.35
C LEU A 25 10.42 20.76 20.95
N GLN A 26 10.23 19.86 19.99
CA GLN A 26 10.65 20.06 18.60
C GLN A 26 9.73 21.01 17.82
N ARG A 27 8.68 21.55 18.44
CA ARG A 27 7.67 22.36 17.76
C ARG A 27 7.77 23.82 18.19
N THR A 28 7.56 24.70 17.22
CA THR A 28 7.49 26.16 17.39
C THR A 28 6.08 26.66 17.71
N SER A 29 5.06 25.79 17.58
CA SER A 29 3.65 26.11 17.85
C SER A 29 2.93 24.93 18.52
N PRO A 30 1.90 25.20 19.34
CA PRO A 30 1.12 24.14 19.99
C PRO A 30 0.44 23.25 18.94
N PRO A 31 0.42 21.92 19.14
CA PRO A 31 -0.19 21.00 18.18
C PRO A 31 -1.71 21.17 18.14
N GLY A 32 -2.28 21.11 16.94
CA GLY A 32 -3.72 20.94 16.76
C GLY A 32 -4.21 19.58 17.25
N HIS A 33 -5.54 19.39 17.31
CA HIS A 33 -6.13 18.15 17.84
C HIS A 33 -5.64 16.87 17.13
N VAL A 34 -5.64 16.85 15.80
CA VAL A 34 -5.19 15.67 15.02
C VAL A 34 -3.70 15.42 15.21
N GLU A 35 -2.90 16.48 15.36
CA GLU A 35 -1.47 16.36 15.59
C GLU A 35 -1.18 15.79 16.97
N LEU A 36 -1.92 16.22 18.00
CA LEU A 36 -1.83 15.65 19.34
C LEU A 36 -2.19 14.16 19.34
N LEU A 37 -3.22 13.75 18.60
CA LEU A 37 -3.56 12.34 18.43
C LEU A 37 -2.44 11.54 17.75
N ASN A 38 -1.74 12.13 16.77
CA ASN A 38 -0.59 11.50 16.13
C ASN A 38 0.63 11.40 17.08
N ILE A 39 0.86 12.41 17.92
CA ILE A 39 1.93 12.38 18.94
C ILE A 39 1.68 11.24 19.93
N LEU A 40 0.45 11.13 20.44
CA LEU A 40 0.06 10.05 21.37
C LEU A 40 0.18 8.68 20.73
N ALA A 41 -0.27 8.52 19.48
CA ALA A 41 -0.14 7.26 18.74
C ALA A 41 1.33 6.86 18.51
N ARG A 42 2.21 7.82 18.20
CA ARG A 42 3.65 7.56 18.04
C ARG A 42 4.33 7.20 19.35
N ALA A 43 3.92 7.81 20.45
CA ALA A 43 4.47 7.51 21.76
C ALA A 43 4.14 6.08 22.24
N THR A 44 3.12 5.43 21.67
CA THR A 44 2.79 4.01 21.91
C THR A 44 3.25 3.07 20.79
N GLY A 45 4.08 3.56 19.85
CA GLY A 45 4.70 2.74 18.79
C GLY A 45 3.90 2.63 17.48
N HIS A 46 2.84 3.42 17.30
CA HIS A 46 2.10 3.47 16.03
C HIS A 46 2.58 4.62 15.14
N ARG A 47 2.44 4.49 13.81
CA ARG A 47 2.88 5.54 12.88
C ARG A 47 2.04 6.82 12.96
N ASN A 48 0.73 6.69 13.19
CA ASN A 48 -0.23 7.78 13.29
C ASN A 48 -1.52 7.32 13.99
N TYR A 49 -2.43 8.25 14.25
CA TYR A 49 -3.71 7.98 14.91
C TYR A 49 -4.61 7.01 14.13
N GLN A 50 -4.55 7.02 12.79
CA GLN A 50 -5.35 6.10 11.97
C GLN A 50 -4.90 4.65 12.15
N HIS A 51 -3.58 4.41 12.22
CA HIS A 51 -3.02 3.09 12.54
C HIS A 51 -3.37 2.66 13.95
N PHE A 52 -3.26 3.55 14.95
CA PHE A 52 -3.67 3.27 16.32
C PHE A 52 -5.16 2.89 16.38
N ARG A 53 -6.03 3.67 15.74
CA ARG A 53 -7.47 3.41 15.68
C ARG A 53 -7.79 2.10 14.96
N ALA A 54 -7.17 1.83 13.82
CA ALA A 54 -7.38 0.59 13.07
C ALA A 54 -7.00 -0.63 13.94
N ARG A 55 -5.92 -0.52 14.71
CA ARG A 55 -5.48 -1.58 15.61
C ARG A 55 -6.39 -1.74 16.83
N ALA A 56 -6.83 -0.65 17.43
CA ALA A 56 -7.71 -0.69 18.60
C ALA A 56 -9.15 -1.14 18.28
N VAL A 57 -9.64 -0.85 17.06
CA VAL A 57 -10.93 -1.36 16.55
C VAL A 57 -10.80 -2.81 16.09
N GLY A 58 -9.60 -3.26 15.71
CA GLY A 58 -9.31 -4.65 15.33
C GLY A 58 -8.99 -5.60 16.49
N THR A 59 -8.71 -5.08 17.69
CA THR A 59 -8.51 -5.87 18.91
C THR A 59 -9.83 -6.11 19.63
N ALA A 60 -10.68 -6.97 19.09
CA ALA A 60 -11.56 -7.77 19.94
C ALA A 60 -10.68 -8.83 20.60
N VAL A 61 -10.47 -8.71 21.91
CA VAL A 61 -9.68 -9.65 22.71
C VAL A 61 -10.61 -10.80 23.08
N ASP A 62 -10.27 -12.03 22.69
CA ASP A 62 -10.88 -13.23 23.26
C ASP A 62 -10.17 -13.59 24.58
N ASP A 63 -10.85 -14.32 25.46
CA ASP A 63 -10.53 -14.56 26.89
C ASP A 63 -9.11 -15.12 27.18
N ARG A 64 -8.35 -15.50 26.15
CA ARG A 64 -7.03 -16.15 26.26
C ARG A 64 -5.84 -15.30 25.80
N GLY A 65 -6.02 -13.99 25.56
CA GLY A 65 -4.90 -13.05 25.41
C GLY A 65 -3.92 -13.32 24.26
N THR A 66 -4.30 -14.12 23.26
CA THR A 66 -3.42 -14.42 22.10
C THR A 66 -3.68 -13.42 20.97
N PRO A 67 -2.70 -12.61 20.54
CA PRO A 67 -2.88 -11.72 19.38
C PRO A 67 -2.95 -12.56 18.10
N ALA A 68 -4.15 -12.72 17.54
CA ALA A 68 -4.31 -13.28 16.20
C ALA A 68 -3.57 -12.39 15.18
N PRO A 69 -2.94 -12.96 14.13
CA PRO A 69 -2.29 -12.18 13.09
C PRO A 69 -3.31 -11.23 12.45
N GLN A 70 -3.13 -9.94 12.70
CA GLN A 70 -4.06 -8.89 12.33
C GLN A 70 -4.09 -8.75 10.81
N VAL A 71 -5.19 -9.17 10.19
CA VAL A 71 -5.48 -8.84 8.79
C VAL A 71 -5.82 -7.36 8.78
N ASP A 72 -4.91 -6.51 8.29
CA ASP A 72 -5.15 -5.07 8.12
C ASP A 72 -6.53 -4.88 7.47
N ALA A 73 -7.45 -4.23 8.20
CA ALA A 73 -8.79 -3.96 7.71
C ALA A 73 -8.69 -3.22 6.36
N VAL A 74 -9.10 -3.89 5.28
CA VAL A 74 -8.93 -3.40 3.92
C VAL A 74 -9.80 -2.16 3.70
N ASP A 75 -9.20 -1.03 3.32
CA ASP A 75 -9.96 0.15 2.88
C ASP A 75 -10.56 -0.12 1.49
N LEU A 76 -11.76 -0.72 1.48
CA LEU A 76 -12.49 -1.04 0.26
C LEU A 76 -12.82 0.22 -0.58
N LYS A 77 -12.97 1.40 0.05
CA LYS A 77 -13.23 2.64 -0.70
C LYS A 77 -11.99 3.03 -1.50
N ARG A 78 -10.79 2.90 -0.91
CA ARG A 78 -9.54 3.14 -1.63
C ARG A 78 -9.34 2.14 -2.76
N VAL A 79 -9.65 0.86 -2.55
CA VAL A 79 -9.63 -0.18 -3.58
C VAL A 79 -10.55 0.17 -4.75
N GLN A 80 -11.80 0.53 -4.47
CA GLN A 80 -12.77 0.94 -5.51
C GLN A 80 -12.29 2.19 -6.28
N ARG A 81 -11.70 3.17 -5.60
CA ARG A 81 -11.14 4.35 -6.26
C ARG A 81 -9.98 4.01 -7.17
N ALA A 82 -9.10 3.10 -6.76
CA ALA A 82 -8.03 2.60 -7.61
C ALA A 82 -8.59 1.83 -8.82
N ALA A 83 -9.60 0.97 -8.61
CA ALA A 83 -10.23 0.18 -9.67
C ALA A 83 -10.79 1.04 -10.81
N ARG A 84 -11.32 2.24 -10.52
CA ARG A 84 -11.80 3.19 -11.55
C ARG A 84 -10.72 3.72 -12.51
N HIS A 85 -9.44 3.44 -12.25
CA HIS A 85 -8.37 3.76 -13.18
C HIS A 85 -8.08 2.62 -14.17
N PHE A 86 -8.73 1.47 -14.02
CA PHE A 86 -8.56 0.33 -14.90
C PHE A 86 -9.78 0.16 -15.80
N ASP A 87 -9.56 -0.38 -17.00
CA ASP A 87 -10.63 -0.84 -17.89
C ASP A 87 -11.13 -2.24 -17.51
N ASP A 88 -12.11 -2.72 -18.25
CA ASP A 88 -12.71 -4.05 -18.05
C ASP A 88 -11.73 -5.20 -18.32
N HIS A 89 -10.63 -4.94 -19.05
CA HIS A 89 -9.54 -5.88 -19.27
C HIS A 89 -8.43 -5.78 -18.20
N GLY A 90 -8.61 -4.89 -17.21
CA GLY A 90 -7.63 -4.64 -16.15
C GLY A 90 -6.38 -3.91 -16.61
N ARG A 91 -6.46 -3.14 -17.70
CA ARG A 91 -5.42 -2.21 -18.17
C ARG A 91 -5.59 -0.85 -17.53
N LEU A 92 -4.50 -0.24 -17.12
CA LEU A 92 -4.49 1.10 -16.52
C LEU A 92 -4.81 2.15 -17.60
N LEU A 93 -5.98 2.77 -17.52
CA LEU A 93 -6.47 3.78 -18.46
C LEU A 93 -5.68 5.08 -18.40
N ARG A 94 -5.29 5.50 -17.19
CA ARG A 94 -4.55 6.74 -16.94
C ARG A 94 -3.71 6.63 -15.67
N TRP A 95 -2.62 7.37 -15.64
CA TRP A 95 -1.80 7.50 -14.43
C TRP A 95 -2.56 8.23 -13.32
N PRO A 96 -2.75 7.64 -12.11
CA PRO A 96 -3.46 8.32 -11.03
C PRO A 96 -2.69 9.55 -10.53
N ALA A 97 -3.38 10.67 -10.25
CA ALA A 97 -2.74 11.86 -9.68
C ALA A 97 -2.31 11.68 -8.21
N ARG A 98 -3.00 10.81 -7.45
CA ARG A 98 -2.70 10.58 -6.03
C ARG A 98 -1.68 9.46 -5.87
N HIS A 99 -0.58 9.74 -5.16
CA HIS A 99 0.50 8.78 -4.88
C HIS A 99 0.00 7.45 -4.29
N SER A 100 -0.95 7.50 -3.35
CA SER A 100 -1.50 6.27 -2.75
C SER A 100 -2.25 5.37 -3.73
N LEU A 101 -2.81 5.94 -4.80
CA LEU A 101 -3.46 5.18 -5.90
C LEU A 101 -2.44 4.74 -6.95
N GLN A 102 -1.39 5.53 -7.20
CA GLN A 102 -0.26 5.12 -8.04
C GLN A 102 0.38 3.85 -7.47
N GLN A 103 0.69 3.84 -6.17
CA GLN A 103 1.27 2.68 -5.49
C GLN A 103 0.41 1.42 -5.62
N LEU A 104 -0.91 1.53 -5.44
CA LEU A 104 -1.81 0.40 -5.64
C LEU A 104 -1.85 -0.07 -7.10
N SER A 105 -1.80 0.87 -8.04
CA SER A 105 -1.81 0.55 -9.47
C SER A 105 -0.52 -0.15 -9.91
N LEU A 106 0.62 0.23 -9.34
CA LEU A 106 1.91 -0.44 -9.57
C LEU A 106 1.89 -1.90 -9.16
N TRP A 107 1.19 -2.27 -8.09
CA TRP A 107 1.04 -3.68 -7.70
C TRP A 107 0.29 -4.51 -8.74
N VAL A 108 -0.65 -3.90 -9.48
CA VAL A 108 -1.35 -4.58 -10.58
C VAL A 108 -0.39 -4.84 -11.74
N LEU A 109 0.42 -3.85 -12.10
CA LEU A 109 1.42 -3.97 -13.16
C LEU A 109 2.50 -5.00 -12.78
N TRP A 110 3.00 -4.94 -11.55
CA TRP A 110 3.98 -5.86 -10.98
C TRP A 110 3.49 -7.31 -10.97
N ALA A 111 2.20 -7.54 -10.68
CA ALA A 111 1.63 -8.88 -10.69
C ALA A 111 1.64 -9.52 -12.09
N GLY A 112 1.67 -8.70 -13.16
CA GLY A 112 1.82 -9.16 -14.53
C GLY A 112 3.26 -9.56 -14.90
N PHE A 113 4.28 -9.19 -14.12
CA PHE A 113 5.65 -9.62 -14.40
C PHE A 113 5.84 -11.11 -14.06
N PRO A 114 6.46 -11.90 -14.94
CA PRO A 114 6.77 -13.30 -14.68
C PRO A 114 7.72 -13.42 -13.48
N PRO A 115 7.45 -14.35 -12.54
CA PRO A 115 8.29 -14.56 -11.39
C PRO A 115 9.63 -15.19 -11.81
N ARG A 116 10.71 -14.79 -11.14
CA ARG A 116 12.07 -15.39 -11.31
C ARG A 116 12.64 -15.32 -12.74
N SER A 117 12.09 -14.49 -13.62
CA SER A 117 12.60 -14.30 -14.98
C SER A 117 13.34 -12.97 -15.13
N SER A 118 14.34 -12.97 -16.01
CA SER A 118 15.01 -11.74 -16.46
C SER A 118 14.40 -11.33 -17.79
N LEU A 119 13.87 -10.12 -17.86
CA LEU A 119 13.27 -9.57 -19.08
C LEU A 119 14.18 -8.52 -19.69
N ALA A 120 14.34 -8.57 -21.01
CA ALA A 120 14.91 -7.47 -21.77
C ALA A 120 13.98 -6.25 -21.75
N GLU A 121 14.53 -5.06 -21.99
CA GLU A 121 13.74 -3.83 -22.05
C GLU A 121 12.57 -3.92 -23.05
N ALA A 122 12.79 -4.53 -24.23
CA ALA A 122 11.75 -4.71 -25.23
C ALA A 122 10.60 -5.62 -24.76
N GLU A 123 10.91 -6.65 -23.96
CA GLU A 123 9.93 -7.55 -23.38
C GLU A 123 9.13 -6.83 -22.28
N VAL A 124 9.79 -6.03 -21.45
CA VAL A 124 9.13 -5.18 -20.44
C VAL A 124 8.21 -4.17 -21.10
N LYS A 125 8.67 -3.50 -22.17
CA LYS A 125 7.84 -2.58 -22.95
C LYS A 125 6.60 -3.29 -23.48
N THR A 126 6.78 -4.46 -24.09
CA THR A 126 5.67 -5.27 -24.61
C THR A 126 4.69 -5.68 -23.50
N LEU A 127 5.20 -6.11 -22.35
CA LEU A 127 4.42 -6.48 -21.18
C LEU A 127 3.59 -5.28 -20.66
N LEU A 128 4.23 -4.13 -20.47
CA LEU A 128 3.57 -2.94 -19.96
C LEU A 128 2.54 -2.40 -20.94
N ASN A 129 2.84 -2.38 -22.25
CA ASN A 129 1.90 -1.95 -23.29
C ASN A 129 0.60 -2.76 -23.32
N ARG A 130 0.63 -4.02 -22.86
CA ARG A 130 -0.60 -4.85 -22.71
C ARG A 130 -1.41 -4.50 -21.46
N GLN A 131 -0.82 -3.76 -20.52
CA GLN A 131 -1.38 -3.48 -19.19
C GLN A 131 -1.74 -2.01 -18.96
N HIS A 132 -1.56 -1.12 -19.95
CA HIS A 132 -1.98 0.28 -19.86
C HIS A 132 -2.45 0.83 -21.23
N ALA A 133 -3.18 1.94 -21.23
CA ALA A 133 -3.79 2.53 -22.43
C ALA A 133 -3.27 3.93 -22.80
N PHE A 134 -2.33 4.49 -22.03
CA PHE A 134 -1.81 5.87 -22.23
C PHE A 134 -0.41 5.95 -22.87
N ALA A 135 0.10 4.83 -23.38
CA ALA A 135 1.33 4.72 -24.18
C ALA A 135 2.60 5.37 -23.57
N ASP A 136 2.74 5.35 -22.23
CA ASP A 136 3.94 5.81 -21.53
C ASP A 136 4.47 4.70 -20.63
N ASP A 137 5.14 3.72 -21.26
CA ASP A 137 5.79 2.62 -20.56
C ASP A 137 7.01 3.08 -19.75
N ALA A 138 7.67 4.17 -20.17
CA ALA A 138 8.86 4.70 -19.51
C ALA A 138 8.54 5.23 -18.10
N LEU A 139 7.42 5.93 -17.94
CA LEU A 139 6.89 6.33 -16.64
C LEU A 139 6.68 5.13 -15.72
N LEU A 140 6.05 4.07 -16.24
CA LEU A 140 5.75 2.87 -15.47
C LEU A 140 7.01 2.10 -15.06
N ARG A 141 7.97 1.94 -15.97
CA ARG A 141 9.26 1.32 -15.67
C ARG A 141 10.01 2.07 -14.58
N ARG A 142 10.09 3.40 -14.68
CA ARG A 142 10.72 4.26 -13.67
C ARG A 142 10.01 4.09 -12.32
N ALA A 143 8.69 4.21 -12.29
CA ALA A 143 7.91 4.10 -11.07
C ALA A 143 8.06 2.72 -10.38
N LEU A 144 8.11 1.63 -11.15
CA LEU A 144 8.36 0.27 -10.63
C LEU A 144 9.75 0.12 -10.02
N CYS A 145 10.77 0.72 -10.64
CA CYS A 145 12.14 0.74 -10.11
C CYS A 145 12.27 1.62 -8.87
N ASP A 146 11.71 2.83 -8.89
CA ASP A 146 11.75 3.77 -7.76
C ASP A 146 11.07 3.19 -6.51
N HIS A 147 10.03 2.38 -6.70
CA HIS A 147 9.36 1.67 -5.60
C HIS A 147 10.04 0.35 -5.19
N GLY A 148 11.16 -0.01 -5.82
CA GLY A 148 11.89 -1.25 -5.56
C GLY A 148 11.06 -2.51 -5.81
N MET A 149 10.14 -2.45 -6.78
CA MET A 149 9.29 -3.59 -7.19
C MET A 149 9.95 -4.39 -8.32
N VAL A 150 10.74 -3.71 -9.14
CA VAL A 150 11.51 -4.29 -10.25
C VAL A 150 12.93 -3.73 -10.18
N SER A 151 13.94 -4.60 -10.23
CA SER A 151 15.33 -4.17 -10.39
C SER A 151 15.67 -4.02 -11.87
N ARG A 152 16.61 -3.12 -12.17
CA ARG A 152 17.17 -2.91 -13.51
C ARG A 152 18.70 -2.98 -13.42
N THR A 153 19.36 -3.57 -14.42
CA THR A 153 20.82 -3.46 -14.55
C THR A 153 21.23 -2.01 -14.82
N ALA A 154 22.47 -1.65 -14.48
CA ALA A 154 23.01 -0.31 -14.71
C ALA A 154 22.88 0.10 -16.20
N ASP A 155 23.20 -0.83 -17.09
CA ASP A 155 23.10 -0.67 -18.55
C ASP A 155 21.65 -0.64 -19.09
N GLY A 156 20.65 -0.81 -18.22
CA GLY A 156 19.23 -0.75 -18.59
C GLY A 156 18.66 -1.96 -19.33
N ARG A 157 19.52 -2.91 -19.71
CA ARG A 157 19.17 -4.01 -20.61
C ARG A 157 18.31 -5.10 -19.99
N ALA A 158 18.40 -5.31 -18.68
CA ALA A 158 17.69 -6.40 -18.02
C ALA A 158 16.91 -5.90 -16.81
N TYR A 159 15.68 -6.37 -16.70
CA TYR A 159 14.75 -6.12 -15.60
C TYR A 159 14.41 -7.42 -14.89
N ARG A 160 14.30 -7.39 -13.57
CA ARG A 160 13.83 -8.54 -12.78
C ARG A 160 12.80 -8.11 -11.76
N ARG A 161 11.72 -8.88 -11.67
CA ARG A 161 10.72 -8.74 -10.62
C ARG A 161 11.37 -9.03 -9.26
N ILE A 162 11.18 -8.14 -8.29
CA ILE A 162 11.57 -8.36 -6.90
C ILE A 162 10.37 -8.98 -6.19
N GLU A 163 10.49 -10.23 -5.74
CA GLU A 163 9.40 -10.92 -5.06
C GLU A 163 9.09 -10.27 -3.71
N ARG A 164 7.84 -9.85 -3.55
CA ARG A 164 7.33 -9.18 -2.36
C ARG A 164 5.88 -9.57 -2.16
N ARG A 165 5.43 -9.58 -0.90
CA ARG A 165 4.02 -9.77 -0.57
C ARG A 165 3.24 -8.49 -0.86
N PRO A 166 2.21 -8.50 -1.73
CA PRO A 166 1.34 -7.35 -1.92
C PRO A 166 0.63 -7.00 -0.60
N PRO A 167 0.46 -5.70 -0.27
CA PRO A 167 -0.41 -5.26 0.80
C PRO A 167 -1.84 -5.79 0.63
N THR A 168 -2.59 -5.89 1.72
CA THR A 168 -3.96 -6.44 1.72
C THR A 168 -4.89 -5.71 0.74
N GLU A 169 -4.77 -4.39 0.63
CA GLU A 169 -5.50 -3.57 -0.36
C GLU A 169 -5.10 -3.89 -1.81
N ALA A 170 -3.81 -4.11 -2.08
CA ALA A 170 -3.33 -4.47 -3.42
C ALA A 170 -3.84 -5.86 -3.82
N ALA A 171 -3.83 -6.82 -2.90
CA ALA A 171 -4.42 -8.14 -3.11
C ALA A 171 -5.93 -8.06 -3.34
N ALA A 172 -6.64 -7.18 -2.63
CA ALA A 172 -8.06 -6.93 -2.85
C ALA A 172 -8.33 -6.31 -4.24
N LEU A 173 -7.52 -5.34 -4.67
CA LEU A 173 -7.62 -4.74 -6.01
C LEU A 173 -7.37 -5.78 -7.10
N LEU A 174 -6.33 -6.60 -6.98
CA LEU A 174 -6.02 -7.68 -7.93
C LEU A 174 -7.19 -8.66 -8.07
N ARG A 175 -7.80 -9.07 -6.95
CA ARG A 175 -8.99 -9.93 -6.96
C ARG A 175 -10.18 -9.26 -7.63
N HIS A 176 -10.42 -7.99 -7.31
CA HIS A 176 -11.51 -7.21 -7.92
C HIS A 176 -11.35 -7.12 -9.44
N LEU A 177 -10.16 -6.77 -9.93
CA LEU A 177 -9.89 -6.68 -11.37
C LEU A 177 -9.97 -8.04 -12.07
N LYS A 178 -9.53 -9.13 -11.42
CA LYS A 178 -9.64 -10.49 -11.99
C LYS A 178 -11.09 -10.97 -12.07
N ALA A 179 -11.95 -10.56 -11.13
CA ALA A 179 -13.38 -10.86 -11.18
C ALA A 179 -14.10 -10.09 -12.30
N SER A 180 -13.66 -8.87 -12.59
CA SER A 180 -14.22 -8.04 -13.67
C SER A 180 -13.67 -8.37 -15.06
N ALA A 181 -12.46 -8.96 -15.15
CA ALA A 181 -11.80 -9.26 -16.42
C ALA A 181 -11.90 -10.75 -16.78
N PRO A 182 -12.82 -11.16 -17.68
CA PRO A 182 -12.82 -12.51 -18.23
C PRO A 182 -11.62 -12.66 -19.18
N GLY A 183 -10.47 -13.14 -18.68
CA GLY A 183 -9.33 -13.49 -19.55
C GLY A 183 -7.91 -13.33 -18.98
N ARG A 184 -7.70 -12.81 -17.76
CA ARG A 184 -6.34 -12.61 -17.21
C ARG A 184 -5.72 -13.86 -16.58
N ALA A 185 -6.40 -15.00 -16.58
CA ALA A 185 -6.01 -16.18 -15.80
C ALA A 185 -4.95 -17.09 -16.46
N GLU A 186 -4.65 -16.93 -17.75
CA GLU A 186 -3.82 -17.93 -18.48
C GLU A 186 -2.32 -17.60 -18.62
N ALA A 187 -1.83 -16.44 -18.20
CA ALA A 187 -0.43 -16.04 -18.44
C ALA A 187 0.54 -16.33 -17.27
N ALA A 188 0.18 -17.18 -16.32
CA ALA A 188 1.00 -17.49 -15.13
C ALA A 188 1.16 -19.01 -14.92
N THR A 189 1.33 -19.76 -15.99
CA THR A 189 1.85 -21.14 -15.99
C THR A 189 3.11 -21.16 -16.84
#